data_AF-G0WC10-F1
#
_entry.id   AF-G0WC10-F1
#
_cell.length_a   1.000
_cell.length_b   1.000
_cell.length_c   1.000
_cell.angle_alpha   90.00
_cell.angle_beta   90.00
_cell.angle_gamma   90.00
#
_symmetry.space_group_name_H-M   'P 1'
#
loop_
_entity.id
_entity.type
_entity.pdbx_description
1 polymer ?
#
loop_
_entity_poly.entity_id
_entity_poly.type
_entity_poly.pdbx_seq_one_letter_code
_entity_poly.pdbx_strand_id
1 'polypeptide(L)'
;MRTNTYERSHENPEGNSNKITVKFPQQLILDSNLNFSIDSRGTNNRRDNINELVINRKRCIHSTLVDSFLRMLRHSSDDTLRQKINDYSKRDNNGNDISNYDKCRVVKNELYENWKVRTDIINFCDKESQNLKRELDAKYSNNNSNDKPVDPRLDPYAARDYQDEQESQYGEYNKMRTWVANNLHIESILQNTSDRILKQNCDQNKDYLKEFQDLLKYSQR
;
A
#
# COMPACT_ATOMS: atom_id res chain seq x y z
N MET A 1 19.64 16.13 56.42
CA MET A 1 20.08 17.14 55.44
C MET A 1 19.94 16.56 54.03
N ARG A 2 19.10 17.18 53.18
CA ARG A 2 19.02 17.14 51.70
C ARG A 2 18.61 15.80 51.05
N THR A 3 17.40 15.55 50.52
CA THR A 3 16.60 16.12 49.39
C THR A 3 17.29 16.17 48.02
N ASN A 4 16.73 15.40 47.07
CA ASN A 4 16.42 15.67 45.63
C ASN A 4 16.31 14.29 44.90
N THR A 5 15.22 13.77 44.32
CA THR A 5 14.10 14.20 43.45
C THR A 5 14.45 14.68 42.03
N TYR A 6 13.86 13.96 41.03
CA TYR A 6 13.70 14.20 39.58
C TYR A 6 14.98 14.13 38.71
N GLU A 7 15.03 13.36 37.62
CA GLU A 7 14.33 13.66 36.35
C GLU A 7 13.75 12.47 35.59
N ARG A 8 12.64 12.79 34.93
CA ARG A 8 11.79 12.01 34.05
C ARG A 8 12.27 12.23 32.61
N SER A 9 12.56 11.17 31.89
CA SER A 9 12.47 11.13 30.42
C SER A 9 11.50 10.02 30.02
N HIS A 10 10.22 10.39 30.01
CA HIS A 10 9.21 9.70 29.22
C HIS A 10 9.44 10.07 27.75
N GLU A 11 10.33 9.34 27.08
CA GLU A 11 10.16 9.09 25.65
C GLU A 11 9.56 7.70 25.56
N ASN A 12 8.23 7.64 25.41
CA ASN A 12 7.56 6.40 25.07
C ASN A 12 8.07 5.96 23.69
N PRO A 13 8.59 4.73 23.56
CA PRO A 13 9.14 4.24 22.31
C PRO A 13 8.00 3.94 21.34
N GLU A 14 8.25 4.23 20.06
CA GLU A 14 7.51 3.80 18.88
C GLU A 14 6.33 2.85 19.16
N GLY A 15 5.11 3.40 19.12
CA GLY A 15 3.89 2.62 19.11
C GLY A 15 4.00 1.54 18.03
N ASN A 16 3.97 0.28 18.48
CA ASN A 16 4.17 -0.96 17.74
C ASN A 16 3.79 -0.83 16.26
N SER A 17 4.75 -0.44 15.40
CA SER A 17 4.44 -0.08 14.03
C SER A 17 4.28 -1.36 13.22
N ASN A 18 3.03 -1.77 13.04
CA ASN A 18 2.71 -2.84 12.08
C ASN A 18 3.43 -2.51 10.77
N LYS A 19 4.08 -3.53 10.20
CA LYS A 19 4.77 -3.42 8.92
C LYS A 19 4.48 -4.63 8.07
N ILE A 20 4.34 -4.41 6.78
CA ILE A 20 4.35 -5.48 5.79
C ILE A 20 5.54 -5.28 4.86
N THR A 21 6.14 -6.40 4.45
CA THR A 21 7.15 -6.40 3.39
C THR A 21 6.54 -7.08 2.19
N VAL A 22 6.41 -6.33 1.10
CA VAL A 22 5.95 -6.88 -0.17
C VAL A 22 7.14 -7.06 -1.09
N LYS A 23 7.19 -8.19 -1.79
CA LYS A 23 8.23 -8.47 -2.77
C LYS A 23 7.71 -8.21 -4.17
N PHE A 24 8.60 -7.82 -5.08
CA PHE A 24 8.28 -7.78 -6.50
C PHE A 24 8.11 -9.20 -7.04
N PRO A 25 6.97 -9.52 -7.68
CA PRO A 25 6.87 -10.72 -8.47
C PRO A 25 7.66 -10.51 -9.77
N GLN A 26 8.93 -10.94 -9.77
CA GLN A 26 9.85 -11.04 -10.92
C GLN A 26 10.57 -9.75 -11.36
N GLN A 27 11.74 -9.96 -11.99
CA GLN A 27 12.71 -8.95 -12.44
C GLN A 27 12.06 -8.01 -13.47
N LEU A 28 11.46 -6.93 -12.99
CA LEU A 28 11.14 -5.81 -13.85
C LEU A 28 12.46 -5.22 -14.35
N ILE A 29 12.75 -5.38 -15.63
CA ILE A 29 13.66 -4.48 -16.33
C ILE A 29 12.94 -3.14 -16.34
N LEU A 30 13.14 -2.37 -15.27
CA LEU A 30 12.77 -0.97 -15.22
C LEU A 30 13.55 -0.23 -16.30
N ASP A 31 12.87 0.62 -17.06
CA ASP A 31 13.52 1.74 -17.73
C ASP A 31 14.44 2.43 -16.72
N SER A 32 15.69 2.65 -17.14
CA SER A 32 16.87 2.93 -16.30
C SER A 32 16.84 4.24 -15.50
N ASN A 33 15.69 4.90 -15.40
CA ASN A 33 15.51 6.25 -14.91
C ASN A 33 14.77 6.35 -13.56
N LEU A 34 14.25 5.26 -13.01
CA LEU A 34 13.63 5.25 -11.68
C LEU A 34 14.65 4.84 -10.62
N ASN A 35 15.41 5.82 -10.12
CA ASN A 35 16.36 5.63 -9.03
C ASN A 35 15.62 5.75 -7.69
N PHE A 36 15.29 4.61 -7.05
CA PHE A 36 14.77 4.62 -5.69
C PHE A 36 15.93 4.70 -4.70
N SER A 37 16.28 5.92 -4.29
CA SER A 37 17.24 6.13 -3.19
C SER A 37 16.59 5.71 -1.88
N ILE A 38 16.97 4.54 -1.37
CA ILE A 38 16.68 4.14 0.01
C ILE A 38 17.79 4.76 0.89
N ASP A 39 17.40 5.52 1.91
CA ASP A 39 18.28 5.99 2.99
C ASP A 39 18.77 4.79 3.82
N SER A 40 19.73 4.05 3.28
CA SER A 40 20.48 3.03 4.00
C SER A 40 21.78 3.66 4.49
N ARG A 41 21.77 4.20 5.71
CA ARG A 41 23.01 4.40 6.46
C ARG A 41 23.66 3.03 6.68
N GLY A 42 24.69 2.76 5.88
CA GLY A 42 25.62 1.65 6.07
C GLY A 42 25.35 0.45 5.17
N THR A 43 26.01 0.40 4.02
CA THR A 43 27.13 -0.52 3.74
C THR A 43 27.50 -0.45 2.26
N ASN A 44 28.76 -0.12 1.99
CA ASN A 44 29.34 -0.14 0.65
C ASN A 44 29.51 -1.60 0.21
N ASN A 45 28.58 -2.13 -0.59
CA ASN A 45 28.76 -3.19 -1.61
C ASN A 45 27.47 -3.99 -1.78
N ARG A 46 26.61 -3.58 -2.73
CA ARG A 46 25.94 -4.49 -3.67
C ARG A 46 25.06 -3.68 -4.62
N ARG A 47 24.94 -4.18 -5.85
CA ARG A 47 23.75 -3.93 -6.67
C ARG A 47 22.58 -4.55 -5.91
N ASP A 48 22.00 -3.82 -4.98
CA ASP A 48 20.78 -4.25 -4.31
C ASP A 48 19.67 -4.13 -5.33
N ASN A 49 19.32 -5.28 -5.93
CA ASN A 49 18.07 -5.42 -6.68
C ASN A 49 16.95 -4.98 -5.73
N ILE A 50 16.31 -3.84 -6.03
CA ILE A 50 15.21 -3.28 -5.25
C ILE A 50 14.01 -4.22 -5.42
N ASN A 51 14.01 -5.31 -4.66
CA ASN A 51 13.04 -6.39 -4.79
C ASN A 51 11.98 -6.37 -3.68
N GLU A 52 12.06 -5.43 -2.74
CA GLU A 52 11.19 -5.41 -1.57
C GLU A 52 10.79 -3.96 -1.23
N LEU A 53 9.51 -3.77 -0.88
CA LEU A 53 8.99 -2.53 -0.33
C LEU A 53 8.47 -2.80 1.09
N VAL A 54 9.00 -2.08 2.07
CA VAL A 54 8.52 -2.10 3.45
C VAL A 54 7.50 -0.99 3.62
N ILE A 55 6.29 -1.38 4.03
CA ILE A 55 5.17 -0.46 4.23
C ILE A 55 4.83 -0.44 5.71
N ASN A 56 4.74 0.77 6.24
CA ASN A 56 4.32 1.06 7.59
C ASN A 56 3.33 2.23 7.56
N ARG A 57 2.75 2.59 8.70
CA ARG A 57 1.80 3.70 8.81
C ARG A 57 2.33 5.01 8.21
N LYS A 58 3.59 5.38 8.51
CA LYS A 58 4.21 6.62 7.99
C LYS A 58 4.25 6.63 6.46
N ARG A 59 4.49 5.49 5.82
CA ARG A 59 4.46 5.33 4.36
C ARG A 59 3.05 5.34 3.77
N CYS A 60 2.02 4.97 4.54
CA CYS A 60 0.63 5.11 4.11
C CYS A 60 0.15 6.58 4.19
N ILE A 61 0.61 7.34 5.20
CA ILE A 61 0.33 8.78 5.32
C ILE A 61 1.07 9.55 4.22
N HIS A 62 2.36 9.23 4.01
CA HIS A 62 3.20 9.79 2.93
C HIS A 62 3.35 8.77 1.81
N SER A 63 2.31 8.66 0.98
CA SER A 63 2.12 7.59 0.00
C SER A 63 3.02 7.64 -1.23
N THR A 64 3.84 8.68 -1.45
CA THR A 64 4.59 8.89 -2.71
C THR A 64 5.36 7.66 -3.20
N LEU A 65 6.05 6.96 -2.30
CA LEU A 65 6.78 5.73 -2.64
C LEU A 65 5.82 4.57 -2.95
N VAL A 66 4.75 4.43 -2.17
CA VAL A 66 3.72 3.41 -2.36
C VAL A 66 3.00 3.64 -3.70
N ASP A 67 2.67 4.89 -4.04
CA ASP A 67 2.05 5.26 -5.31
C ASP A 67 2.95 4.94 -6.49
N SER A 68 4.24 5.24 -6.39
CA SER A 68 5.22 4.92 -7.43
C SER A 68 5.33 3.40 -7.63
N PHE A 69 5.31 2.64 -6.54
CA PHE A 69 5.32 1.19 -6.56
C PHE A 69 4.03 0.61 -7.17
N LEU A 70 2.85 1.07 -6.73
CA LEU A 70 1.56 0.63 -7.29
C LEU A 70 1.46 0.96 -8.77
N ARG A 71 1.90 2.16 -9.19
CA ARG A 71 1.94 2.55 -10.61
C ARG A 71 2.82 1.61 -11.42
N MET A 72 3.99 1.24 -10.90
CA MET A 72 4.88 0.28 -11.55
C MET A 72 4.21 -1.09 -11.71
N LEU A 73 3.56 -1.61 -10.66
CA LEU A 73 2.85 -2.89 -10.71
C LEU A 73 1.69 -2.86 -11.71
N ARG A 74 0.94 -1.76 -11.78
CA ARG A 74 -0.15 -1.59 -12.76
C ARG A 74 0.39 -1.58 -14.19
N HIS A 75 1.49 -0.87 -14.41
CA HIS A 75 2.12 -0.82 -15.72
C HIS A 75 2.63 -2.19 -16.19
N SER A 76 3.32 -2.90 -15.30
CA SER A 76 3.90 -4.20 -15.62
C SER A 76 2.88 -5.32 -15.79
N SER A 77 1.64 -5.15 -15.33
CA SER A 77 0.61 -6.18 -15.39
C SER A 77 -0.58 -5.79 -16.26
N ASP A 78 -1.31 -4.72 -15.91
CA ASP A 78 -2.56 -4.33 -16.54
C ASP A 78 -2.34 -3.55 -17.85
N ASP A 79 -1.45 -2.56 -17.88
CA ASP A 79 -1.21 -1.73 -19.09
C ASP A 79 -0.64 -2.56 -20.24
N THR A 80 0.25 -3.50 -19.92
CA THR A 80 0.91 -4.38 -20.89
C THR A 80 0.14 -5.68 -21.13
N LEU A 81 -1.02 -5.88 -20.50
CA LEU A 81 -1.77 -7.14 -20.53
C LEU A 81 -2.11 -7.61 -21.96
N ARG A 82 -2.65 -6.70 -22.80
CA ARG A 82 -2.99 -7.01 -24.19
C ARG A 82 -1.76 -7.42 -24.99
N GLN A 83 -0.65 -6.70 -24.82
CA GLN A 83 0.60 -7.01 -25.51
C GLN A 83 1.12 -8.38 -25.08
N LYS A 84 1.17 -8.66 -23.78
CA LYS A 84 1.59 -9.96 -23.24
C LYS A 84 0.76 -11.11 -23.82
N ILE A 85 -0.57 -10.99 -23.81
CA ILE A 85 -1.48 -12.00 -24.38
C ILE A 85 -1.18 -12.22 -25.87
N ASN A 86 -0.96 -11.15 -26.63
CA ASN A 86 -0.62 -11.23 -28.05
C ASN A 86 0.77 -11.84 -28.27
N ASP A 87 1.74 -11.59 -27.41
CA ASP A 87 3.08 -12.18 -27.51
C ASP A 87 3.04 -13.69 -27.28
N TYR A 88 2.21 -14.18 -26.35
CA TYR A 88 1.92 -15.61 -26.19
C TYR A 88 1.09 -16.20 -27.33
N SER A 89 0.49 -15.37 -28.19
CA SER A 89 -0.25 -15.85 -29.36
C SER A 89 0.63 -16.15 -30.57
N LYS A 90 1.92 -15.81 -30.53
CA LYS A 90 2.90 -16.14 -31.57
C LYS A 90 3.23 -17.64 -31.50
N ARG A 91 3.26 -18.29 -32.67
CA ARG A 91 3.50 -19.74 -32.82
C ARG A 91 4.69 -20.22 -31.98
N ASP A 92 4.59 -21.44 -31.46
CA ASP A 92 5.72 -22.21 -30.92
C ASP A 92 6.89 -22.18 -31.93
N ASN A 93 8.14 -22.30 -31.45
CA ASN A 93 9.33 -22.54 -32.28
C ASN A 93 9.14 -23.67 -33.31
N ASN A 94 8.22 -24.61 -33.06
CA ASN A 94 7.83 -25.69 -33.98
C ASN A 94 6.71 -25.33 -34.96
N GLY A 95 6.24 -24.08 -35.00
CA GLY A 95 5.19 -23.60 -35.92
C GLY A 95 3.76 -23.97 -35.53
N ASN A 96 3.55 -24.60 -34.35
CA ASN A 96 2.22 -24.94 -33.85
C ASN A 96 1.52 -23.72 -33.25
N ASP A 97 0.21 -23.62 -33.49
CA ASP A 97 -0.61 -22.58 -32.87
C ASP A 97 -0.74 -22.89 -31.36
N ILE A 98 -0.28 -21.96 -30.53
CA ILE A 98 -0.40 -22.06 -29.07
C ILE A 98 -1.88 -22.10 -28.71
N SER A 99 -2.28 -23.06 -27.87
CA SER A 99 -3.67 -23.21 -27.45
C SER A 99 -4.15 -21.93 -26.75
N ASN A 100 -5.42 -21.56 -26.91
CA ASN A 100 -5.99 -20.41 -26.17
C ASN A 100 -5.87 -20.57 -24.65
N TYR A 101 -5.77 -21.82 -24.16
CA TYR A 101 -5.52 -22.14 -22.75
C TYR A 101 -4.13 -21.67 -22.31
N ASP A 102 -3.09 -21.90 -23.12
CA ASP A 102 -1.71 -21.53 -22.79
C ASP A 102 -1.48 -20.02 -22.89
N LYS A 103 -2.16 -19.33 -23.82
CA LYS A 103 -2.09 -17.85 -23.96
C LYS A 103 -2.47 -17.11 -22.69
N CYS A 104 -3.35 -17.71 -21.89
CA CYS A 104 -3.97 -17.07 -20.74
C CYS A 104 -3.42 -17.59 -19.42
N ARG A 105 -2.30 -18.32 -19.48
CA ARG A 105 -1.51 -18.73 -18.31
C ARG A 105 -0.89 -17.52 -17.57
N VAL A 106 -0.62 -16.43 -18.30
CA VAL A 106 -0.12 -15.16 -17.76
C VAL A 106 -1.05 -14.55 -16.70
N VAL A 107 -2.34 -14.88 -16.78
CA VAL A 107 -3.37 -14.42 -15.84
C VAL A 107 -3.08 -14.90 -14.42
N LYS A 108 -2.83 -16.20 -14.25
CA LYS A 108 -2.59 -16.77 -12.92
C LYS A 108 -1.20 -16.44 -12.40
N ASN A 109 -0.20 -16.47 -13.28
CA ASN A 109 1.20 -16.41 -12.88
C ASN A 109 1.68 -14.98 -12.61
N GLU A 110 1.10 -13.98 -13.29
CA GLU A 110 1.57 -12.59 -13.21
C GLU A 110 0.46 -11.65 -12.77
N LEU A 111 -0.70 -11.68 -13.44
CA LEU A 111 -1.75 -10.69 -13.18
C LEU A 111 -2.32 -10.84 -11.77
N TYR A 112 -2.71 -12.05 -11.37
CA TYR A 112 -3.28 -12.29 -10.04
C TYR A 112 -2.29 -12.06 -8.90
N GLU A 113 -1.02 -12.41 -9.08
CA GLU A 113 0.01 -12.11 -8.07
C GLU A 113 0.21 -10.60 -7.90
N ASN A 114 0.24 -9.85 -8.99
CA ASN A 114 0.31 -8.38 -8.93
C ASN A 114 -0.94 -7.78 -8.27
N TRP A 115 -2.14 -8.23 -8.64
CA TRP A 115 -3.38 -7.79 -8.02
C TRP A 115 -3.43 -8.07 -6.53
N LYS A 116 -2.95 -9.26 -6.12
CA LYS A 116 -2.87 -9.64 -4.72
C LYS A 116 -1.94 -8.70 -3.96
N VAL A 117 -0.72 -8.48 -4.46
CA VAL A 117 0.24 -7.56 -3.83
C VAL A 117 -0.37 -6.17 -3.67
N ARG A 118 -0.99 -5.60 -4.72
CA ARG A 118 -1.64 -4.29 -4.63
C ARG A 118 -2.79 -4.27 -3.62
N THR A 119 -3.60 -5.33 -3.61
CA THR A 119 -4.71 -5.50 -2.66
C THR A 119 -4.21 -5.55 -1.22
N ASP A 120 -3.15 -6.30 -0.95
CA ASP A 120 -2.55 -6.42 0.39
C ASP A 120 -2.03 -5.08 0.90
N ILE A 121 -1.38 -4.30 0.03
CA ILE A 121 -0.88 -2.95 0.34
C ILE A 121 -2.03 -2.00 0.71
N ILE A 122 -3.06 -1.94 -0.14
CA ILE A 122 -4.19 -1.04 0.05
C ILE A 122 -4.95 -1.43 1.33
N ASN A 123 -5.19 -2.73 1.54
CA ASN A 123 -5.86 -3.24 2.74
C ASN A 123 -5.03 -2.99 4.02
N PHE A 124 -3.71 -3.07 3.94
CA PHE A 124 -2.85 -2.73 5.07
C PHE A 124 -3.00 -1.26 5.45
N CYS A 125 -2.91 -0.34 4.47
CA CYS A 125 -3.11 1.09 4.74
C CYS A 125 -4.54 1.40 5.18
N ASP A 126 -5.55 0.66 4.71
CA ASP A 126 -6.93 0.80 5.20
C ASP A 126 -7.03 0.43 6.69
N LYS A 127 -6.46 -0.71 7.10
CA LYS A 127 -6.41 -1.13 8.50
C LYS A 127 -5.69 -0.11 9.37
N GLU A 128 -4.53 0.39 8.93
CA GLU A 128 -3.80 1.44 9.64
C GLU A 128 -4.60 2.76 9.72
N SER A 129 -5.46 3.07 8.74
CA SER A 129 -6.36 4.23 8.81
C SER A 129 -7.44 4.09 9.87
N GLN A 130 -7.97 2.88 10.02
CA GLN A 130 -8.95 2.57 11.05
C GLN A 130 -8.31 2.54 12.44
N ASN A 131 -7.07 2.09 12.56
CA ASN A 131 -6.30 2.12 13.81
C ASN A 131 -5.99 3.56 14.21
N LEU A 132 -5.47 4.38 13.28
CA LEU A 132 -5.19 5.79 13.51
C LEU A 132 -6.46 6.53 13.95
N LYS A 133 -7.60 6.30 13.28
CA LYS A 133 -8.87 6.89 13.70
C LYS A 133 -9.23 6.53 15.14
N ARG A 134 -9.15 5.24 15.50
CA ARG A 134 -9.45 4.78 16.86
C ARG A 134 -8.54 5.41 17.90
N GLU A 135 -7.25 5.58 17.59
CA GLU A 135 -6.27 6.25 18.45
C GLU A 135 -6.61 7.73 18.64
N LEU A 136 -6.94 8.45 17.55
CA LEU A 136 -7.34 9.86 17.61
C LEU A 136 -8.66 10.04 18.37
N ASP A 137 -9.67 9.21 18.07
CA ASP A 137 -10.95 9.26 18.76
C ASP A 137 -10.76 8.97 20.26
N ALA A 138 -9.89 8.02 20.65
CA ALA A 138 -9.59 7.76 22.06
C ALA A 138 -8.81 8.91 22.73
N LYS A 139 -7.92 9.57 22.00
CA LYS A 139 -7.13 10.71 22.48
C LYS A 139 -8.00 11.95 22.69
N TYR A 140 -8.89 12.26 21.75
CA TYR A 140 -9.66 13.50 21.73
C TYR A 140 -11.10 13.38 22.25
N SER A 141 -11.70 12.19 22.31
CA SER A 141 -13.06 12.01 22.87
C SER A 141 -13.10 12.07 24.40
N ASN A 142 -11.96 11.88 25.08
CA ASN A 142 -11.85 11.94 26.55
C ASN A 142 -11.63 13.35 27.12
N ASN A 143 -11.74 14.39 26.29
CA ASN A 143 -11.54 15.80 26.67
C ASN A 143 -12.61 16.41 27.57
N ASN A 144 -13.49 15.61 28.16
CA ASN A 144 -14.51 16.12 29.08
C ASN A 144 -14.10 16.09 30.56
N SER A 145 -12.87 15.71 30.95
CA SER A 145 -12.58 15.72 32.41
C SER A 145 -11.12 15.72 32.91
N ASN A 146 -10.08 15.44 32.12
CA ASN A 146 -8.73 15.22 32.70
C ASN A 146 -7.55 16.00 32.11
N ASP A 147 -7.70 16.71 30.98
CA ASP A 147 -6.68 17.68 30.58
C ASP A 147 -6.86 18.93 31.44
N LYS A 148 -5.90 19.15 32.34
CA LYS A 148 -5.89 20.29 33.25
C LYS A 148 -6.07 21.56 32.40
N PRO A 149 -7.07 22.41 32.69
CA PRO A 149 -7.16 23.69 32.02
C PRO A 149 -5.84 24.43 32.24
N VAL A 150 -5.07 24.61 31.16
CA VAL A 150 -3.87 25.44 31.20
C VAL A 150 -4.36 26.84 31.50
N ASP A 151 -3.92 27.41 32.62
CA ASP A 151 -4.31 28.77 33.00
C ASP A 151 -3.91 29.71 31.85
N PRO A 152 -4.85 30.47 31.26
CA PRO A 152 -4.54 31.42 30.19
C PRO A 152 -3.50 32.48 30.58
N ARG A 153 -3.23 32.66 31.89
CA ARG A 153 -2.14 33.52 32.38
C ARG A 153 -0.75 32.89 32.26
N LEU A 154 -0.67 31.57 32.23
CA LEU A 154 0.57 30.79 32.02
C LEU A 154 0.84 30.59 30.53
N ASP A 155 -0.19 30.27 29.75
CA ASP A 155 -0.10 30.13 28.30
C ASP A 155 -1.42 30.56 27.62
N PRO A 156 -1.47 31.77 27.03
CA PRO A 156 -2.66 32.26 26.34
C PRO A 156 -2.94 31.55 25.01
N TYR A 157 -1.99 30.76 24.48
CA TYR A 157 -2.10 30.08 23.19
C TYR A 157 -2.38 28.58 23.31
N ALA A 158 -2.28 28.00 24.50
CA ALA A 158 -2.48 26.56 24.75
C ALA A 158 -3.76 25.97 24.12
N ALA A 159 -4.89 26.69 24.21
CA ALA A 159 -6.15 26.23 23.62
C ALA A 159 -6.12 26.21 22.09
N ARG A 160 -5.46 27.18 21.47
CA ARG A 160 -5.28 27.25 20.01
C ARG A 160 -4.31 26.16 19.55
N ASP A 161 -3.17 26.03 20.22
CA ASP A 161 -2.16 25.03 19.86
C ASP A 161 -2.73 23.60 19.96
N TYR A 162 -3.60 23.36 20.94
CA TYR A 162 -4.33 22.11 21.07
C TYR A 162 -5.26 21.82 19.88
N GLN A 163 -6.03 22.83 19.45
CA GLN A 163 -6.90 22.72 18.28
C GLN A 163 -6.08 22.49 17.00
N ASP A 164 -4.99 23.24 16.82
CA ASP A 164 -4.09 23.11 15.68
C ASP A 164 -3.45 21.70 15.63
N GLU A 165 -3.07 21.14 16.77
CA GLU A 165 -2.57 19.76 16.87
C GLU A 165 -3.65 18.73 16.48
N GLN A 166 -4.86 18.89 17.02
CA GLN A 166 -6.00 18.02 16.72
C GLN A 166 -6.33 18.04 15.21
N GLU A 167 -6.45 19.23 14.63
CA GLU A 167 -6.73 19.41 13.20
C GLU A 167 -5.65 18.79 12.32
N SER A 168 -4.37 18.98 12.69
CA SER A 168 -3.23 18.38 11.99
C SER A 168 -3.31 16.85 11.96
N GLN A 169 -3.56 16.21 13.11
CA GLN A 169 -3.62 14.75 13.23
C GLN A 169 -4.83 14.14 12.49
N TYR A 170 -6.01 14.75 12.62
CA TYR A 170 -7.17 14.34 11.81
C TYR A 170 -6.95 14.63 10.32
N GLY A 171 -6.17 15.65 9.97
CA GLY A 171 -5.71 15.92 8.60
C GLY A 171 -4.90 14.77 8.00
N GLU A 172 -3.96 14.18 8.76
CA GLU A 172 -3.22 12.99 8.32
C GLU A 172 -4.12 11.77 8.10
N TYR A 173 -5.04 11.53 9.04
CA TYR A 173 -6.06 10.49 8.88
C TYR A 173 -6.89 10.68 7.60
N ASN A 174 -7.38 11.89 7.35
CA ASN A 174 -8.20 12.20 6.17
C ASN A 174 -7.44 12.01 4.86
N LYS A 175 -6.16 12.42 4.81
CA LYS A 175 -5.27 12.18 3.66
C LYS A 175 -5.16 10.69 3.36
N MET A 176 -4.83 9.90 4.38
CA MET A 176 -4.66 8.46 4.22
C MET A 176 -5.97 7.76 3.83
N ARG A 177 -7.10 8.15 4.44
CA ARG A 177 -8.42 7.60 4.11
C ARG A 177 -8.84 7.89 2.68
N THR A 178 -8.62 9.12 2.22
CA THR A 178 -8.88 9.54 0.84
C THR A 178 -8.00 8.77 -0.13
N TRP A 179 -6.72 8.61 0.18
CA TRP A 179 -5.78 7.83 -0.61
C TRP A 179 -6.23 6.36 -0.77
N VAL A 180 -6.66 5.71 0.32
CA VAL A 180 -7.18 4.33 0.29
C VAL A 180 -8.42 4.25 -0.60
N ALA A 181 -9.40 5.13 -0.41
CA ALA A 181 -10.64 5.13 -1.20
C ALA A 181 -10.37 5.29 -2.70
N ASN A 182 -9.47 6.21 -3.06
CA ASN A 182 -9.05 6.43 -4.44
C ASN A 182 -8.39 5.18 -5.04
N ASN A 183 -7.47 4.55 -4.31
CA ASN A 183 -6.79 3.36 -4.81
C ASN A 183 -7.72 2.16 -4.93
N LEU A 184 -8.67 1.95 -4.00
CA LEU A 184 -9.71 0.93 -4.15
C LEU A 184 -10.56 1.16 -5.40
N HIS A 185 -10.92 2.41 -5.70
CA HIS A 185 -11.66 2.75 -6.91
C HIS A 185 -10.85 2.47 -8.18
N ILE A 186 -9.58 2.86 -8.21
CA ILE A 186 -8.66 2.57 -9.32
C ILE A 186 -8.52 1.07 -9.54
N GLU A 187 -8.31 0.28 -8.48
CA GLU A 187 -8.19 -1.17 -8.61
C GLU A 187 -9.47 -1.80 -9.16
N SER A 188 -10.66 -1.34 -8.77
CA SER A 188 -11.92 -1.81 -9.36
C SER A 188 -11.98 -1.55 -10.87
N ILE A 189 -11.57 -0.36 -11.33
CA ILE A 189 -11.53 -0.03 -12.76
C ILE A 189 -10.55 -0.95 -13.51
N LEU A 190 -9.34 -1.12 -12.97
CA LEU A 190 -8.30 -1.95 -13.58
C LEU A 190 -8.72 -3.41 -13.67
N GLN A 191 -9.21 -3.97 -12.57
CA GLN A 191 -9.68 -5.36 -12.52
C GLN A 191 -10.82 -5.60 -13.52
N ASN A 192 -11.82 -4.72 -13.59
CA ASN A 192 -12.91 -4.82 -14.57
C ASN A 192 -12.40 -4.69 -16.02
N THR A 193 -11.44 -3.79 -16.26
CA THR A 193 -10.87 -3.59 -17.59
C THR A 193 -10.09 -4.82 -18.05
N SER A 194 -9.27 -5.36 -17.17
CA SER A 194 -8.48 -6.57 -17.38
C SER A 194 -9.39 -7.79 -17.55
N ASP A 195 -10.44 -7.97 -16.73
CA ASP A 195 -11.44 -9.04 -16.91
C ASP A 195 -12.08 -8.99 -18.31
N ARG A 196 -12.45 -7.79 -18.77
CA ARG A 196 -12.97 -7.61 -20.14
C ARG A 196 -11.94 -8.00 -21.20
N ILE A 197 -10.67 -7.62 -21.02
CA ILE A 197 -9.58 -8.00 -21.94
C ILE A 197 -9.44 -9.52 -21.98
N LEU A 198 -9.46 -10.17 -20.81
CA LEU A 198 -9.33 -11.62 -20.71
C LEU A 198 -10.52 -12.32 -21.34
N LYS A 199 -11.76 -11.91 -21.07
CA LYS A 199 -12.94 -12.49 -21.73
C LYS A 199 -12.92 -12.36 -23.25
N GLN A 200 -12.34 -11.27 -23.78
CA GLN A 200 -12.21 -11.06 -25.22
C GLN A 200 -11.13 -11.91 -25.88
N ASN A 201 -10.00 -12.16 -25.20
CA ASN A 201 -8.82 -12.76 -25.82
C ASN A 201 -8.52 -14.19 -25.34
N CYS A 202 -9.16 -14.62 -24.25
CA CYS A 202 -8.93 -15.89 -23.57
C CYS A 202 -10.17 -16.78 -23.60
N ASP A 203 -11.09 -16.56 -22.65
CA ASP A 203 -12.32 -17.32 -22.49
C ASP A 203 -13.45 -16.39 -22.04
N GLN A 204 -14.42 -16.18 -22.92
CA GLN A 204 -15.56 -15.30 -22.67
C GLN A 204 -16.48 -15.80 -21.56
N ASN A 205 -16.52 -17.11 -21.32
CA ASN A 205 -17.40 -17.73 -20.33
C ASN A 205 -16.78 -17.79 -18.93
N LYS A 206 -15.49 -17.47 -18.81
CA LYS A 206 -14.78 -17.51 -17.55
C LYS A 206 -14.97 -16.21 -16.76
N ASP A 207 -15.22 -16.35 -15.46
CA ASP A 207 -15.29 -15.23 -14.52
C ASP A 207 -13.94 -15.08 -13.79
N TYR A 208 -13.07 -14.23 -14.35
CA TYR A 208 -11.72 -14.03 -13.83
C TYR A 208 -11.74 -13.25 -12.51
N LEU A 209 -12.67 -12.31 -12.35
CA LEU A 209 -12.83 -11.57 -11.10
C LEU A 209 -13.21 -12.49 -9.95
N LYS A 210 -14.19 -13.37 -10.17
CA LYS A 210 -14.59 -14.34 -9.15
C LYS A 210 -13.47 -15.30 -8.80
N GLU A 211 -12.74 -15.81 -9.80
CA GLU A 211 -11.57 -16.66 -9.57
C GLU A 211 -10.53 -15.95 -8.69
N PHE A 212 -10.23 -14.69 -8.97
CA PHE A 212 -9.32 -13.89 -8.14
C PHE A 212 -9.85 -13.67 -6.72
N GLN A 213 -11.13 -13.32 -6.57
CA GLN A 213 -11.75 -13.14 -5.25
C GLN A 213 -11.71 -14.43 -4.41
N ASP A 214 -11.92 -15.58 -5.05
CA ASP A 214 -11.84 -16.86 -4.37
C ASP A 214 -10.39 -17.17 -3.96
N LEU A 215 -9.40 -16.87 -4.79
CA LEU A 215 -7.97 -16.96 -4.41
C LEU A 215 -7.63 -16.13 -3.17
N LEU A 216 -8.16 -14.91 -3.07
CA LEU A 216 -7.97 -14.06 -1.89
C LEU A 216 -8.56 -14.71 -0.63
N LYS A 217 -9.77 -15.27 -0.72
CA LYS A 217 -10.42 -15.96 0.42
C LYS A 217 -9.62 -17.19 0.88
N TYR A 218 -9.08 -17.98 -0.05
CA TYR A 218 -8.27 -19.15 0.29
C TYR A 218 -6.94 -18.77 0.95
N SER A 219 -6.34 -17.64 0.56
CA SER A 219 -5.08 -17.18 1.17
C SER A 219 -5.22 -16.63 2.59
N GLN A 220 -6.46 -16.43 3.06
CA GLN A 220 -6.77 -15.92 4.40
C GLN A 220 -7.19 -17.02 5.40
N ARG A 221 -7.21 -18.29 4.98
CA ARG A 221 -7.43 -19.47 5.85
C ARG A 221 -6.11 -20.15 6.16
#